data_AF-A0A0G0K406-F1
#
_entry.id   AF-A0A0G0K406-F1
#
_cell.length_a   1.000
_cell.length_b   1.000
_cell.length_c   1.000
_cell.angle_alpha   90.00
_cell.angle_beta   90.00
_cell.angle_gamma   90.00
#
_symmetry.space_group_name_H-M   'P 1'
#
loop_
_entity.id
_entity.type
_entity.pdbx_description
1 polymer ?
#
loop_
_entity_poly.entity_id
_entity_poly.type
_entity_poly.pdbx_seq_one_letter_code
_entity_poly.pdbx_strand_id
1 'polypeptide(L)'
;MAPIETITITIGRLRTTLEDIPGGIECVVCGKPTVKAFVPYQFEGDVVVRVLQTPGYRCTSPTCAEDPPEYVSDEALLEIFTVARDEMLERGLTLEAEKFKRRIEFQKRAQEESRRLEGDN
;
A
#
# COMPACT_ATOMS: atom_id res chain seq x y z
N MET A 1 -19.35 -27.97 5.30
CA MET A 1 -18.95 -26.55 5.24
C MET A 1 -18.62 -26.24 3.80
N ALA A 2 -19.36 -25.33 3.16
CA ALA A 2 -18.97 -24.82 1.84
C ALA A 2 -17.67 -24.00 2.00
N PRO A 3 -16.74 -24.03 1.04
CA PRO A 3 -15.58 -23.16 1.07
C PRO A 3 -16.06 -21.71 1.08
N ILE A 4 -15.50 -20.88 1.98
CA ILE A 4 -15.65 -19.43 1.88
C ILE A 4 -14.91 -19.05 0.61
N GLU A 5 -15.63 -18.68 -0.44
CA GLU A 5 -15.01 -18.16 -1.65
C GLU A 5 -14.32 -16.85 -1.28
N THR A 6 -12.99 -16.90 -1.16
CA THR A 6 -12.19 -15.70 -0.95
C THR A 6 -12.28 -14.83 -2.19
N ILE A 7 -12.85 -13.64 -2.06
CA ILE A 7 -13.01 -12.72 -3.18
C ILE A 7 -11.67 -12.07 -3.47
N THR A 8 -11.20 -12.22 -4.71
CA THR A 8 -9.95 -11.60 -5.17
C THR A 8 -10.25 -10.36 -6.01
N ILE A 9 -9.60 -9.25 -5.66
CA ILE A 9 -9.61 -7.98 -6.39
C ILE A 9 -8.19 -7.75 -6.90
N THR A 10 -8.02 -7.77 -8.21
CA THR A 10 -6.74 -7.49 -8.87
C THR A 10 -6.79 -6.09 -9.46
N ILE A 11 -5.92 -5.20 -8.98
CA ILE A 11 -5.80 -3.84 -9.50
C ILE A 11 -4.70 -3.84 -10.56
N GLY A 12 -5.07 -3.53 -11.80
CA GLY A 12 -4.14 -3.60 -12.92
C GLY A 12 -3.12 -2.45 -12.96
N ARG A 13 -3.56 -1.22 -12.67
CA ARG A 13 -2.70 -0.04 -12.71
C ARG A 13 -3.18 1.03 -11.72
N LEU A 14 -2.22 1.61 -11.02
CA LEU A 14 -2.40 2.77 -10.15
C LEU A 14 -2.15 4.07 -10.93
N ARG A 15 -2.81 5.17 -10.52
CA ARG A 15 -2.50 6.50 -11.01
C ARG A 15 -1.26 7.06 -10.34
N THR A 16 -1.03 6.73 -9.07
CA THR A 16 0.21 7.05 -8.38
C THR A 16 1.39 6.46 -9.13
N THR A 17 2.43 7.27 -9.31
CA THR A 17 3.69 6.93 -9.95
C THR A 17 4.85 7.06 -8.98
N LEU A 18 6.06 6.67 -9.38
CA LEU A 18 7.26 6.89 -8.55
C LEU A 18 7.60 8.37 -8.38
N GLU A 19 7.11 9.26 -9.23
CA GLU A 19 7.34 10.70 -9.10
C GLU A 19 6.48 11.31 -7.98
N ASP A 20 5.31 10.73 -7.72
CA ASP A 20 4.34 11.21 -6.73
C ASP A 20 4.70 10.87 -5.27
N ILE A 21 5.60 9.89 -5.06
CA ILE A 21 5.95 9.42 -3.71
C ILE A 21 7.16 10.19 -3.17
N PRO A 22 7.27 10.41 -1.84
CA PRO A 22 8.40 11.13 -1.26
C PRO A 22 9.73 10.39 -1.45
N GLY A 23 10.84 11.11 -1.22
CA GLY A 23 12.20 10.57 -1.23
C GLY A 23 12.38 9.46 -0.19
N GLY A 24 13.24 8.48 -0.52
CA GLY A 24 13.37 7.18 0.15
C GLY A 24 13.38 7.20 1.68
N ILE A 25 12.71 6.20 2.24
CA ILE A 25 12.75 5.86 3.67
C ILE A 25 14.02 5.09 4.01
N GLU A 26 14.41 5.04 5.28
CA GLU A 26 15.46 4.15 5.73
C GLU A 26 14.95 2.69 5.76
N CYS A 27 15.78 1.77 5.29
CA CYS A 27 15.49 0.35 5.39
C CYS A 27 15.49 -0.07 6.85
N VAL A 28 14.38 -0.64 7.34
CA VAL A 28 14.23 -1.03 8.76
C VAL A 28 15.18 -2.16 9.16
N VAL A 29 15.74 -2.89 8.19
CA VAL A 29 16.67 -4.00 8.44
C VAL A 29 18.11 -3.53 8.59
N CYS A 30 18.57 -2.62 7.73
CA CYS A 30 20.00 -2.24 7.67
C CYS A 30 20.29 -0.74 7.87
N GLY A 31 19.26 0.09 8.03
CA GLY A 31 19.38 1.55 8.22
C GLY A 31 19.90 2.31 7.00
N LYS A 32 20.06 1.65 5.84
CA LYS A 32 20.48 2.32 4.60
C LYS A 32 19.29 2.93 3.87
N PRO A 33 19.48 4.04 3.13
CA PRO A 33 18.41 4.63 2.34
C PRO A 33 17.91 3.62 1.30
N THR A 34 16.59 3.56 1.17
CA THR A 34 15.93 2.81 0.10
C THR A 34 15.87 3.64 -1.19
N VAL A 35 15.66 2.98 -2.31
CA VAL A 35 15.39 3.64 -3.60
C VAL A 35 13.93 3.45 -3.99
N LYS A 36 13.36 4.42 -4.70
CA LYS A 36 12.03 4.30 -5.28
C LYS A 36 12.02 3.12 -6.28
N ALA A 37 11.03 2.25 -6.18
CA ALA A 37 10.88 1.08 -7.04
C ALA A 37 9.41 0.67 -7.15
N PHE A 38 9.08 -0.07 -8.21
CA PHE A 38 7.82 -0.82 -8.24
C PHE A 38 7.97 -2.11 -7.46
N VAL A 39 7.06 -2.32 -6.51
CA VAL A 39 7.02 -3.49 -5.63
C VAL A 39 5.62 -4.12 -5.69
N PRO A 40 5.50 -5.45 -5.57
CA PRO A 40 4.20 -6.09 -5.44
C PRO A 40 3.54 -5.73 -4.10
N TYR A 41 2.22 -5.65 -4.11
CA TYR A 41 1.41 -5.51 -2.89
C TYR A 41 0.33 -6.58 -2.85
N GLN A 42 0.17 -7.20 -1.68
CA GLN A 42 -0.89 -8.14 -1.40
C GLN A 42 -1.46 -7.87 -0.02
N PHE A 43 -2.78 -7.66 0.04
CA PHE A 43 -3.54 -7.68 1.27
C PHE A 43 -4.30 -8.99 1.36
N GLU A 44 -4.25 -9.65 2.52
CA GLU A 44 -4.99 -10.87 2.81
C GLU A 44 -5.94 -10.66 4.00
N GLY A 45 -7.21 -11.01 3.80
CA GLY A 45 -8.26 -10.98 4.81
C GLY A 45 -9.50 -11.68 4.26
N ASP A 46 -10.68 -11.18 4.60
CA ASP A 46 -11.95 -11.67 3.99
C ASP A 46 -11.98 -11.46 2.46
N VAL A 47 -11.16 -10.54 1.99
CA VAL A 47 -10.89 -10.20 0.59
C VAL A 47 -9.40 -10.19 0.36
N VAL A 48 -8.97 -10.64 -0.82
CA VAL A 48 -7.58 -10.58 -1.25
C VAL A 48 -7.46 -9.44 -2.25
N VAL A 49 -6.60 -8.47 -1.97
CA VAL A 49 -6.29 -7.38 -2.91
C VAL A 49 -4.87 -7.58 -3.41
N ARG A 50 -4.69 -7.65 -4.73
CA ARG A 50 -3.39 -7.87 -5.37
C ARG A 50 -3.08 -6.76 -6.36
N VAL A 51 -1.85 -6.25 -6.27
CA VAL A 51 -1.31 -5.25 -7.19
C VAL A 51 0.13 -5.63 -7.51
N LEU A 52 0.43 -5.87 -8.78
CA LEU A 52 1.75 -6.39 -9.18
C LEU A 52 2.82 -5.30 -9.20
N GLN A 53 2.43 -4.05 -9.49
CA GLN A 53 3.33 -2.92 -9.65
C GLN A 53 2.81 -1.73 -8.84
N THR A 54 3.28 -1.64 -7.61
CA THR A 54 2.92 -0.57 -6.68
C THR A 54 4.12 0.37 -6.51
N PRO A 55 3.95 1.70 -6.70
CA PRO A 55 4.97 2.66 -6.34
C PRO A 55 5.35 2.51 -4.86
N GLY A 56 6.64 2.36 -4.60
CA GLY A 56 7.16 2.12 -3.27
C GLY A 56 8.67 2.24 -3.22
N TYR A 57 9.27 1.50 -2.31
CA TYR A 57 10.68 1.55 -1.98
C TYR A 57 11.28 0.15 -1.92
N ARG A 58 12.51 0.00 -2.37
CA ARG A 58 13.29 -1.24 -2.25
C ARG A 58 14.66 -0.95 -1.67
N CYS A 59 15.12 -1.78 -0.74
CA CYS A 59 16.49 -1.72 -0.26
C CYS A 59 17.44 -2.29 -1.33
N THR A 60 18.52 -1.56 -1.63
CA THR A 60 19.58 -1.99 -2.57
C THR A 60 20.90 -2.28 -1.86
N SER A 61 20.91 -2.32 -0.52
CA SER A 61 22.12 -2.57 0.24
C SER A 61 22.60 -4.01 0.03
N PRO A 62 23.92 -4.25 -0.11
CA PRO A 62 24.47 -5.61 -0.17
C PRO A 62 24.10 -6.48 1.03
N THR A 63 23.83 -5.87 2.20
CA THR A 63 23.40 -6.60 3.40
C THR A 63 22.00 -7.19 3.29
N CYS A 64 21.19 -6.73 2.34
CA CYS A 64 19.83 -7.18 2.08
C CYS A 64 19.69 -7.81 0.68
N ALA A 65 20.78 -8.15 0.00
CA ALA A 65 20.74 -8.50 -1.42
C ALA A 65 19.96 -9.79 -1.74
N GLU A 66 19.95 -10.76 -0.81
CA GLU A 66 19.26 -12.05 -1.02
C GLU A 66 17.74 -11.91 -0.90
N ASP A 67 17.27 -11.06 0.01
CA ASP A 67 15.85 -10.77 0.23
C ASP A 67 15.68 -9.27 0.55
N PRO A 68 15.64 -8.41 -0.48
CA PRO A 68 15.63 -6.98 -0.29
C PRO A 68 14.28 -6.53 0.27
N PRO A 69 14.24 -5.87 1.45
CA PRO A 69 13.00 -5.32 1.96
C PRO A 69 12.34 -4.36 0.97
N GLU A 70 11.04 -4.55 0.82
CA GLU A 70 10.16 -3.77 -0.05
C GLU A 70 9.08 -3.11 0.79
N TYR A 71 8.78 -1.85 0.45
CA TYR A 71 7.79 -1.05 1.18
C TYR A 71 6.90 -0.36 0.17
N VAL A 72 5.59 -0.39 0.40
CA VAL A 72 4.64 0.37 -0.43
C VAL A 72 4.56 1.80 0.09
N SER A 73 4.47 2.78 -0.80
CA SER A 73 4.28 4.17 -0.38
C SER A 73 2.88 4.39 0.18
N ASP A 74 2.74 5.34 1.10
CA ASP A 74 1.44 5.67 1.68
C ASP A 74 0.46 6.22 0.62
N GLU A 75 0.95 6.97 -0.38
CA GLU A 75 0.15 7.46 -1.51
C GLU A 75 -0.43 6.30 -2.32
N ALA A 76 0.41 5.33 -2.66
CA ALA A 76 -0.01 4.17 -3.43
C ALA A 76 -0.97 3.30 -2.60
N LEU A 77 -0.69 3.10 -1.30
CA LEU A 77 -1.55 2.34 -0.41
C LEU A 77 -2.95 2.95 -0.29
N LEU A 78 -3.03 4.29 -0.20
CA LEU A 78 -4.30 5.01 -0.14
C LEU A 78 -5.11 4.83 -1.42
N GLU A 79 -4.47 4.88 -2.59
CA GLU A 79 -5.13 4.62 -3.86
C GLU A 79 -5.62 3.18 -3.95
N ILE A 80 -4.77 2.20 -3.60
CA ILE A 80 -5.12 0.77 -3.58
C ILE A 80 -6.38 0.53 -2.75
N PHE A 81 -6.44 1.08 -1.53
CA PHE A 81 -7.59 0.88 -0.67
C PHE A 81 -8.84 1.58 -1.20
N THR A 82 -8.69 2.74 -1.82
CA THR A 82 -9.82 3.46 -2.44
C THR A 82 -10.40 2.66 -3.61
N VAL A 83 -9.56 2.20 -4.52
CA VAL A 83 -9.99 1.38 -5.68
C VAL A 83 -10.61 0.07 -5.21
N ALA A 84 -9.97 -0.62 -4.26
CA ALA A 84 -10.50 -1.88 -3.73
C ALA A 84 -11.86 -1.69 -3.06
N ARG A 85 -12.06 -0.60 -2.30
CA ARG A 85 -13.38 -0.26 -1.72
C ARG A 85 -14.43 -0.05 -2.80
N ASP A 86 -14.12 0.68 -3.86
CA ASP A 86 -15.10 1.00 -4.91
C ASP A 86 -15.50 -0.26 -5.68
N GLU A 87 -14.54 -1.12 -6.02
CA GLU A 87 -14.79 -2.46 -6.57
C GLU A 87 -15.65 -3.34 -5.63
N MET A 88 -15.43 -3.27 -4.32
CA MET A 88 -16.27 -3.97 -3.35
C MET A 88 -17.71 -3.48 -3.36
N LEU A 89 -17.93 -2.16 -3.44
CA LEU A 89 -19.27 -1.57 -3.51
C LEU A 89 -20.01 -1.99 -4.78
N GLU A 90 -19.34 -1.97 -5.92
CA GLU A 90 -19.92 -2.40 -7.21
C GLU A 90 -20.34 -3.88 -7.19
N ARG A 91 -19.62 -4.72 -6.43
CA ARG A 91 -19.92 -6.15 -6.25
C ARG A 91 -20.89 -6.44 -5.10
N GLY A 92 -21.40 -5.42 -4.41
CA GLY A 92 -22.33 -5.58 -3.28
C GLY A 92 -21.67 -5.98 -1.95
N LEU A 93 -20.34 -5.95 -1.85
CA LEU A 93 -19.54 -6.30 -0.67
C LEU A 93 -19.45 -5.13 0.31
N THR A 94 -20.60 -4.68 0.78
CA THR A 94 -20.73 -3.44 1.58
C THR A 94 -19.99 -3.51 2.91
N LEU A 95 -19.94 -4.67 3.57
CA LEU A 95 -19.24 -4.85 4.85
C LEU A 95 -17.72 -4.72 4.68
N GLU A 96 -17.18 -5.29 3.61
CA GLU A 96 -15.76 -5.24 3.25
C GLU A 96 -15.38 -3.82 2.84
N ALA A 97 -16.22 -3.16 2.04
CA ALA A 97 -16.03 -1.77 1.66
C ALA A 97 -15.97 -0.84 2.89
N GLU A 98 -16.84 -1.02 3.89
CA GLU A 98 -16.80 -0.25 5.13
C GLU A 98 -15.52 -0.51 5.95
N LYS A 99 -14.97 -1.73 5.94
CA LYS A 99 -13.66 -2.02 6.54
C LYS A 99 -12.55 -1.22 5.83
N PHE A 100 -12.56 -1.18 4.50
CA PHE A 100 -11.58 -0.43 3.72
C PHE A 100 -11.73 1.09 3.88
N LYS A 101 -12.97 1.60 3.99
CA LYS A 101 -13.22 3.01 4.33
C LYS A 101 -12.54 3.43 5.62
N ARG A 102 -12.67 2.63 6.69
CA ARG A 102 -11.97 2.89 7.97
C ARG A 102 -10.44 2.88 7.83
N ARG A 103 -9.89 1.99 7.00
CA ARG A 103 -8.44 1.96 6.70
C ARG A 103 -7.97 3.22 5.97
N ILE A 104 -8.73 3.67 4.98
CA ILE A 104 -8.48 4.93 4.24
C ILE A 104 -8.46 6.12 5.21
N GLU A 105 -9.46 6.22 6.10
CA GLU A 105 -9.54 7.30 7.09
C GLU A 105 -8.38 7.27 8.10
N PHE A 106 -7.96 6.08 8.53
CA PHE A 106 -6.77 5.93 9.38
C PHE A 106 -5.51 6.41 8.66
N GLN A 107 -5.30 5.97 7.42
CA GLN A 107 -4.13 6.34 6.62
C GLN A 107 -4.05 7.85 6.38
N LYS A 108 -5.18 8.48 6.02
CA LYS A 108 -5.24 9.94 5.80
C LYS A 108 -4.86 10.72 7.05
N ARG A 109 -5.35 10.30 8.23
CA ARG A 109 -5.01 10.96 9.51
C ARG A 109 -3.53 10.84 9.83
N ALA A 110 -2.95 9.65 9.63
CA ALA A 110 -1.52 9.44 9.83
C ALA A 110 -0.68 10.34 8.91
N GLN A 111 -1.03 10.44 7.61
CA GLN A 111 -0.34 11.31 6.67
C GLN A 111 -0.47 12.80 7.04
N GLU A 112 -1.65 13.23 7.48
CA GLU A 112 -1.87 14.62 7.92
C GLU A 112 -1.04 14.94 9.16
N GLU A 113 -0.98 14.03 10.13
CA GLU A 113 -0.18 14.19 11.35
C GLU A 113 1.32 14.27 11.03
N SER A 114 1.85 13.38 10.19
CA SER A 114 3.24 13.44 9.73
C SER A 114 3.55 14.77 9.05
N ARG A 115 2.67 15.25 8.16
CA ARG A 115 2.84 16.54 7.48
C ARG A 115 2.86 17.72 8.47
N ARG A 116 2.06 17.67 9.52
CA ARG A 116 2.06 18.72 10.57
C ARG A 116 3.38 18.73 11.33
N LEU A 117 3.89 17.56 11.70
CA LEU A 117 5.16 17.45 12.43
C LEU A 117 6.37 17.87 11.58
N GLU A 118 6.33 17.68 10.26
CA GLU A 118 7.38 18.14 9.34
C GLU A 118 7.33 19.65 9.07
N GLY A 119 6.15 20.29 9.14
CA GLY A 119 5.99 21.72 8.89
C GLY A 119 6.32 22.64 10.07
N ASP A 120 6.47 22.08 11.28
CA ASP A 120 6.78 22.81 12.52
C ASP A 120 8.30 22.81 12.86
N ASN A 121 9.17 22.32 11.96
CA ASN A 121 10.63 22.32 12.05
C ASN A 121 11.28 23.30 11.06
#